data_AF-A0A5C3NZI9-F1
#
_entry.id   AF-A0A5C3NZI9-F1
#
_cell.length_a   1.000
_cell.length_b   1.000
_cell.length_c   1.000
_cell.angle_alpha   90.00
_cell.angle_beta   90.00
_cell.angle_gamma   90.00
#
_symmetry.space_group_name_H-M   'P 1'
#
loop_
_entity.id
_entity.type
_entity.pdbx_description
1 polymer ?
#
loop_
_entity_poly.entity_id
_entity_poly.type
_entity_poly.pdbx_seq_one_letter_code
_entity_poly.pdbx_strand_id
1 'polypeptide(L)'
;KAETIVANDFFLGEFREEFMDNARYLISEAYCRIHQRIDIADLSERLNLSRDEGEKWIVNLIRETRMGADAKIDLEKNVIEIHRPPLPIYQTVIEKTRGLAFRTQALGAAMSRTQGAPEAAPAVVEAQ
;
A
#
# COMPACT_ATOMS: atom_id res chain seq x y z
N LYS A 1 -7.84 23.32 16.21
CA LYS A 1 -8.83 22.60 17.06
C LYS A 1 -8.24 21.29 17.58
N ALA A 2 -7.80 20.34 16.73
CA ALA A 2 -7.14 19.11 17.18
C ALA A 2 -5.78 19.40 17.85
N GLU A 3 -4.93 20.21 17.24
CA GLU A 3 -3.63 20.63 17.78
C GLU A 3 -3.70 21.16 19.22
N THR A 4 -4.66 22.05 19.49
CA THR A 4 -4.88 22.61 20.83
C THR A 4 -5.34 21.56 21.84
N ILE A 5 -6.14 20.57 21.41
CA ILE A 5 -6.59 19.49 22.30
C ILE A 5 -5.41 18.59 22.64
N VAL A 6 -4.62 18.17 21.65
CA VAL A 6 -3.44 17.33 21.85
C VAL A 6 -2.39 18.03 22.71
N ALA A 7 -2.17 19.34 22.51
CA ALA A 7 -1.23 20.12 23.30
C ALA A 7 -1.60 20.23 24.79
N ASN A 8 -2.88 20.17 25.13
CA ASN A 8 -3.38 20.29 26.50
C ASN A 8 -3.67 18.92 27.14
N ASP A 9 -3.43 17.83 26.42
CA ASP A 9 -3.63 16.48 26.93
C ASP A 9 -2.43 16.02 27.76
N PHE A 10 -2.70 15.37 28.89
CA PHE A 10 -1.68 14.91 29.84
C PHE A 10 -0.74 13.85 29.26
N PHE A 11 -1.21 13.00 28.35
CA PHE A 11 -0.42 11.92 27.76
C PHE A 11 0.12 12.27 26.37
N LEU A 12 -0.67 13.01 25.58
CA LEU A 12 -0.35 13.28 24.17
C LEU A 12 0.39 14.59 23.93
N GLY A 13 0.53 15.45 24.95
CA GLY A 13 1.17 16.76 24.82
C GLY A 13 2.60 16.69 24.27
N GLU A 14 3.40 15.71 24.70
CA GLU A 14 4.77 15.49 24.21
C GLU A 14 4.80 14.99 22.76
N PHE A 15 3.74 14.33 22.30
CA PHE A 15 3.63 13.77 20.94
C PHE A 15 2.89 14.69 19.97
N ARG A 16 2.59 15.94 20.36
CA ARG A 16 1.82 16.88 19.54
C ARG A 16 2.36 17.02 18.12
N GLU A 17 3.66 17.29 18.00
CA GLU A 17 4.30 17.53 16.69
C GLU A 17 4.25 16.29 15.81
N GLU A 18 4.62 15.13 16.38
CA GLU A 18 4.58 13.84 15.68
C GLU A 18 3.15 13.46 15.26
N PHE A 19 2.16 13.70 16.12
CA PHE A 19 0.75 13.48 15.80
C PHE A 19 0.30 14.35 14.63
N MET A 20 0.61 15.65 14.66
CA MET A 20 0.22 16.58 13.61
C MET A 20 0.91 16.26 12.29
N ASP A 21 2.20 15.92 12.31
CA ASP A 21 2.93 15.55 11.10
C ASP A 21 2.38 14.26 10.47
N ASN A 22 2.17 13.20 11.27
CA ASN A 22 1.54 11.96 10.80
C ASN A 22 0.12 12.18 10.25
N ALA A 23 -0.67 13.05 10.89
CA ALA A 23 -2.01 13.40 10.40
C ALA A 23 -1.95 14.10 9.04
N ARG A 24 -0.97 15.00 8.83
CA ARG A 24 -0.74 15.64 7.52
C ARG A 24 -0.37 14.60 6.46
N TYR A 25 0.56 13.68 6.75
CA TYR A 25 0.91 12.58 5.83
C TYR A 25 -0.33 11.77 5.41
N LEU A 26 -1.16 11.37 6.38
CA LEU A 26 -2.37 10.56 6.11
C LEU A 26 -3.39 11.30 5.24
N ILE A 27 -3.66 12.57 5.55
CA ILE A 27 -4.60 13.39 4.79
C ILE A 27 -4.08 13.58 3.36
N SER A 28 -2.79 13.91 3.20
CA SER A 28 -2.20 14.10 1.89
C SER A 28 -2.17 12.82 1.07
N GLU A 29 -1.86 11.66 1.66
CA GLU A 29 -1.90 10.38 0.94
C GLU A 29 -3.31 10.08 0.41
N ALA A 30 -4.34 10.24 1.26
CA ALA A 30 -5.73 10.03 0.86
C ALA A 30 -6.16 11.01 -0.24
N TYR A 31 -5.78 12.28 -0.11
CA TYR A 31 -6.12 13.32 -1.08
C TYR A 31 -5.45 13.10 -2.44
N CYS A 32 -4.16 12.78 -2.43
CA CYS A 32 -3.36 12.47 -3.62
C CYS A 32 -3.76 11.14 -4.30
N ARG A 33 -4.47 10.26 -3.59
CA ARG A 33 -4.96 8.99 -4.15
C ARG A 33 -6.19 9.15 -5.04
N ILE A 34 -7.06 10.11 -4.75
CA ILE A 34 -8.32 10.30 -5.47
C ILE A 34 -8.25 11.45 -6.50
N HIS A 35 -7.30 12.38 -6.35
CA HIS A 35 -7.12 13.49 -7.27
C HIS A 35 -5.89 13.27 -8.17
N GLN A 36 -6.07 13.43 -9.48
CA GLN A 36 -4.98 13.36 -10.47
C GLN A 36 -4.30 14.72 -10.70
N ARG A 37 -5.00 15.82 -10.42
CA ARG A 37 -4.49 17.18 -10.56
C ARG A 37 -4.84 17.96 -9.30
N ILE A 38 -3.82 18.49 -8.63
CA ILE A 38 -3.97 19.13 -7.32
C ILE A 38 -3.26 20.49 -7.35
N ASP A 39 -3.95 21.53 -6.90
CA ASP A 39 -3.33 22.84 -6.67
C ASP A 39 -2.58 22.79 -5.32
N ILE A 40 -1.32 23.21 -5.32
CA ILE A 40 -0.45 23.20 -4.13
C ILE A 40 -0.99 24.18 -3.08
N ALA A 41 -1.62 25.29 -3.47
CA ALA A 41 -2.20 26.24 -2.54
C ALA A 41 -3.43 25.65 -1.81
N ASP A 42 -4.31 24.95 -2.54
CA ASP A 42 -5.46 24.25 -1.92
C ASP A 42 -4.99 23.15 -0.97
N LEU A 43 -3.96 22.37 -1.36
CA LEU A 43 -3.40 21.37 -0.46
C LEU A 43 -2.74 21.99 0.78
N SER A 44 -2.03 23.11 0.64
CA SER A 44 -1.39 23.82 1.75
C SER A 44 -2.43 24.35 2.76
N GLU A 45 -3.53 24.92 2.27
CA GLU A 45 -4.62 25.41 3.10
C GLU A 45 -5.28 24.27 3.89
N ARG A 46 -5.51 23.11 3.25
CA ARG A 46 -6.07 21.90 3.91
C ARG A 46 -5.17 21.35 5.00
N LEU A 47 -3.85 21.52 4.88
CA LEU A 47 -2.85 21.06 5.85
C LEU A 47 -2.58 22.06 6.96
N ASN A 48 -3.28 23.21 6.96
CA ASN A 48 -3.06 24.32 7.87
C ASN A 48 -1.61 24.83 7.83
N LEU A 49 -1.01 24.86 6.63
CA LEU A 49 0.32 25.41 6.40
C LEU A 49 0.22 26.74 5.64
N SER A 50 1.19 27.62 5.85
CA SER A 50 1.36 28.77 4.95
C SER A 50 1.76 28.29 3.55
N ARG A 51 1.63 29.14 2.53
CA ARG A 51 1.95 28.76 1.15
C ARG A 51 3.41 28.31 1.00
N ASP A 52 4.33 29.03 1.61
CA ASP A 52 5.77 28.76 1.50
C ASP A 52 6.19 27.51 2.28
N GLU A 53 5.57 27.27 3.44
CA GLU A 53 5.81 26.05 4.23
C GLU A 53 5.16 24.83 3.57
N GLY A 54 3.94 25.00 3.06
CA GLY A 54 3.18 23.97 2.38
C GLY A 54 3.89 23.49 1.13
N GLU A 55 4.44 24.39 0.30
CA GLU A 55 5.21 24.02 -0.88
C GLU A 55 6.44 23.14 -0.51
N LYS A 56 7.22 23.57 0.49
CA LYS A 56 8.37 22.80 0.98
C LYS A 56 7.96 21.44 1.53
N TRP A 57 6.90 21.41 2.33
CA TRP A 57 6.40 20.19 2.95
C TRP A 57 5.86 19.20 1.89
N ILE A 58 5.12 19.69 0.89
CA ILE A 58 4.60 18.88 -0.22
C ILE A 58 5.75 18.33 -1.09
N VAL A 59 6.77 19.14 -1.38
CA VAL A 59 7.97 18.68 -2.09
C VAL A 59 8.67 17.57 -1.30
N ASN A 60 8.77 17.72 0.02
CA ASN A 60 9.37 16.69 0.88
C ASN A 60 8.52 15.41 0.91
N LEU A 61 7.20 15.55 1.05
CA LEU A 61 6.24 14.46 1.01
C LEU A 61 6.38 13.61 -0.26
N ILE A 62 6.44 14.24 -1.43
CA ILE A 62 6.57 13.52 -2.72
C ILE A 62 7.93 12.83 -2.84
N ARG A 63 9.00 13.40 -2.26
CA ARG A 63 10.34 12.81 -2.25
C ARG A 63 10.48 11.62 -1.30
N GLU A 64 9.90 11.72 -0.11
CA GLU A 64 10.05 10.73 0.96
C GLU A 64 9.06 9.57 0.85
N THR A 65 7.88 9.81 0.26
CA THR A 65 6.87 8.77 0.08
C THR A 65 7.02 8.05 -1.26
N ARG A 66 6.46 6.84 -1.36
CA ARG A 66 6.35 6.10 -2.63
C ARG A 66 5.54 6.84 -3.71
N MET A 67 4.92 7.98 -3.39
CA MET A 67 4.22 8.81 -4.37
C MET A 67 5.16 9.44 -5.40
N GLY A 68 6.46 9.54 -5.13
CA GLY A 68 7.44 10.12 -6.06
C GLY A 68 7.57 9.41 -7.42
N ALA A 69 7.13 8.15 -7.54
CA ALA A 69 7.12 7.45 -8.83
C ALA A 69 5.93 7.84 -9.72
N ASP A 70 4.81 8.24 -9.10
CA ASP A 70 3.54 8.49 -9.80
C ASP A 70 3.21 9.99 -9.89
N ALA A 71 3.91 10.86 -9.14
CA ALA A 71 3.60 12.29 -9.04
C ALA A 71 4.69 13.16 -9.69
N LYS A 72 4.24 14.16 -10.46
CA LYS A 72 5.06 15.20 -11.07
C LYS A 72 4.63 16.57 -10.55
N ILE A 73 5.59 17.37 -10.11
CA ILE A 73 5.35 18.74 -9.62
C ILE A 73 5.65 19.73 -10.75
N ASP A 74 4.68 20.59 -11.06
CA ASP A 74 4.85 21.76 -11.94
C ASP A 74 4.83 23.02 -11.06
N LEU A 75 6.03 23.52 -10.73
CA LEU A 75 6.19 24.70 -9.87
C LEU A 75 5.76 25.99 -10.58
N GLU A 76 5.84 26.05 -11.92
CA GLU A 76 5.39 27.22 -12.68
C GLU A 76 3.87 27.37 -12.62
N LYS A 77 3.15 26.25 -12.72
CA LYS A 77 1.69 26.22 -12.61
C LYS A 77 1.16 26.06 -11.19
N ASN A 78 2.04 25.82 -10.22
CA ASN A 78 1.70 25.52 -8.82
C ASN A 78 0.77 24.29 -8.69
N VAL A 79 1.01 23.26 -9.51
CA VAL A 79 0.13 22.09 -9.64
C VAL A 79 0.94 20.80 -9.55
N ILE A 80 0.35 19.80 -8.88
CA ILE A 80 0.83 18.42 -8.83
C ILE A 80 -0.03 17.60 -9.80
N GLU A 81 0.62 16.90 -10.72
CA GLU A 81 -0.02 15.94 -11.62
C GLU A 81 0.37 14.52 -11.23
N ILE A 82 -0.61 13.68 -10.94
CA ILE A 82 -0.43 12.30 -10.51
C ILE A 82 -0.93 11.38 -11.60
N HIS A 83 -0.02 10.55 -12.13
CA HIS A 83 -0.29 9.58 -13.17
C HIS A 83 -0.07 8.16 -12.63
N ARG A 84 -1.18 7.49 -12.29
CA ARG A 84 -1.20 6.07 -11.90
C ARG A 84 -1.81 5.26 -13.03
N PRO A 85 -1.01 4.67 -13.94
CA PRO A 85 -1.56 3.85 -14.99
C PRO A 85 -2.20 2.59 -14.38
N PRO A 86 -3.41 2.19 -14.83
CA PRO A 86 -4.00 0.95 -14.38
C PRO A 86 -3.10 -0.22 -14.80
N LEU A 87 -2.93 -1.20 -13.90
CA LEU A 87 -2.21 -2.42 -14.21
C LEU A 87 -2.90 -3.15 -15.39
N PRO A 88 -2.14 -3.63 -16.39
CA PRO A 88 -2.72 -4.44 -17.46
C PRO A 88 -3.46 -5.67 -16.88
N ILE A 89 -4.66 -5.94 -17.38
CA ILE A 89 -5.52 -7.04 -16.89
C ILE A 89 -4.78 -8.39 -16.97
N TYR A 90 -4.01 -8.61 -18.03
CA TYR A 90 -3.21 -9.83 -18.21
C TYR A 90 -2.19 -10.03 -17.09
N GLN A 91 -1.52 -8.96 -16.64
CA GLN A 91 -0.59 -9.03 -15.52
C GLN A 91 -1.30 -9.44 -14.23
N THR A 92 -2.50 -8.90 -13.99
CA THR A 92 -3.31 -9.26 -12.82
C THR A 92 -3.68 -10.75 -12.83
N VAL A 93 -4.06 -11.29 -14.00
CA VAL A 93 -4.36 -12.73 -14.14
C VAL A 93 -3.11 -13.56 -13.88
N ILE A 94 -1.96 -13.19 -14.46
CA ILE A 94 -0.69 -13.90 -14.25
C ILE A 94 -0.33 -13.94 -12.76
N GLU A 95 -0.39 -12.81 -12.06
CA GLU A 95 -0.03 -12.72 -10.64
C GLU A 95 -0.97 -13.52 -9.74
N LYS A 96 -2.29 -13.41 -9.97
CA LYS A 96 -3.28 -14.18 -9.21
C LYS A 96 -3.17 -15.69 -9.45
N THR A 97 -2.80 -16.10 -10.67
CA THR A 97 -2.72 -17.51 -11.05
C THR A 97 -1.37 -18.15 -10.71
N ARG A 98 -0.30 -17.37 -10.52
CA ARG A 98 1.05 -17.87 -10.19
C ARG A 98 1.05 -18.74 -8.93
N GLY A 99 0.42 -18.26 -7.85
CA GLY A 99 0.33 -19.01 -6.59
C GLY A 99 -0.55 -20.26 -6.71
N LEU A 100 -1.63 -20.18 -7.50
CA LEU A 100 -2.51 -21.32 -7.78
C LEU A 100 -1.77 -22.42 -8.54
N ALA A 101 -1.04 -22.07 -9.60
CA ALA A 101 -0.28 -23.02 -10.41
C ALA A 101 0.72 -23.82 -9.56
N PHE A 102 1.46 -23.12 -8.69
CA PHE A 102 2.42 -23.76 -7.77
C PHE A 102 1.74 -24.74 -6.80
N ARG A 103 0.61 -24.32 -6.19
CA ARG A 103 -0.16 -25.17 -5.27
C ARG A 103 -0.74 -26.41 -5.97
N THR A 104 -1.26 -26.25 -7.20
CA THR A 104 -1.78 -27.35 -7.99
C THR A 104 -0.68 -28.35 -8.37
N GLN A 105 0.51 -27.89 -8.72
CA GLN A 105 1.66 -28.78 -8.97
C GLN A 105 2.06 -29.57 -7.72
N ALA A 106 2.11 -28.91 -6.56
CA ALA A 106 2.43 -29.56 -5.29
C ALA A 106 1.36 -30.62 -4.91
N LEU A 107 0.08 -30.29 -5.07
CA LEU A 107 -1.04 -31.22 -4.85
C LEU A 107 -0.95 -32.43 -5.78
N GLY A 108 -0.70 -32.23 -7.08
CA GLY A 108 -0.52 -33.32 -8.03
C GLY A 108 0.61 -34.27 -7.63
N ALA A 109 1.78 -33.72 -7.25
CA ALA A 109 2.90 -34.52 -6.76
C ALA A 109 2.61 -35.24 -5.43
N ALA A 110 1.76 -34.69 -4.57
CA ALA A 110 1.33 -35.36 -3.34
C ALA A 110 0.40 -36.55 -3.66
N MET A 111 -0.58 -36.36 -4.55
CA MET A 111 -1.52 -37.42 -4.97
C MET A 111 -0.82 -38.59 -5.67
N SER A 112 0.15 -38.32 -6.55
CA SER A 112 0.94 -39.38 -7.20
C SER A 112 1.75 -40.21 -6.21
N ARG A 113 2.21 -39.60 -5.09
CA ARG A 113 2.88 -40.34 -4.01
C ARG A 113 1.92 -41.18 -3.19
N THR A 114 0.66 -40.77 -3.05
CA THR A 114 -0.35 -41.55 -2.30
C THR A 114 -0.87 -42.74 -3.10
N GLN A 115 -0.95 -42.63 -4.44
CA GLN A 115 -1.36 -43.74 -5.32
C GLN A 115 -0.26 -44.81 -5.53
N GLY A 116 0.99 -44.52 -5.15
CA GLY A 116 2.11 -45.46 -5.24
C GLY A 116 2.34 -46.34 -4.01
N ALA A 117 1.49 -46.27 -2.97
CA ALA A 117 1.55 -47.22 -1.87
C ALA A 117 1.01 -48.58 -2.37
N PRO A 118 1.81 -49.66 -2.40
CA PRO A 118 1.35 -50.94 -2.90
C PRO A 118 0.22 -51.46 -2.01
N GLU A 119 -0.89 -51.81 -2.65
CA GLU A 119 -2.02 -52.54 -2.08
C GLU A 119 -1.46 -53.83 -1.45
N ALA A 120 -1.47 -53.90 -0.12
CA ALA A 120 -1.00 -55.07 0.61
C ALA A 120 -1.86 -56.28 0.23
N ALA A 121 -1.28 -57.23 -0.52
CA ALA A 121 -1.94 -58.44 -0.96
C ALA A 121 -2.48 -59.25 0.24
N PRO A 122 -3.66 -59.90 0.13
CA PRO A 122 -4.23 -60.66 1.23
C PRO A 122 -3.36 -61.89 1.53
N ALA A 123 -2.95 -62.03 2.80
CA ALA A 123 -2.19 -63.17 3.28
C ALA A 123 -3.01 -64.46 3.11
N VAL A 124 -2.55 -65.37 2.25
CA VAL A 124 -3.10 -66.70 2.11
C VAL A 124 -2.74 -67.49 3.37
N VAL A 125 -3.74 -67.86 4.16
CA VAL A 125 -3.59 -68.69 5.35
C VAL A 125 -3.46 -70.14 4.90
N GLU A 126 -2.24 -70.68 4.83
CA GLU A 126 -2.03 -72.13 4.81
C GLU A 126 -2.21 -72.69 6.22
N ALA A 127 -3.21 -73.56 6.37
CA ALA A 127 -3.43 -74.35 7.57
C ALA A 127 -2.68 -75.69 7.44
N GLN A 128 -1.75 -75.94 8.35
CA GLN A 128 -1.33 -77.28 8.78
C GLN A 128 -1.20 -77.31 10.29
#